data_AF-A0A923BJU9-F1
#
_entry.id   AF-A0A923BJU9-F1
#
_cell.length_a   1.000
_cell.length_b   1.000
_cell.length_c   1.000
_cell.angle_alpha   90.00
_cell.angle_beta   90.00
_cell.angle_gamma   90.00
#
_symmetry.space_group_name_H-M   'P 1'
#
loop_
_entity.id
_entity.type
_entity.pdbx_description
1 polymer ?
#
loop_
_entity_poly.entity_id
_entity_poly.type
_entity_poly.pdbx_seq_one_letter_code
_entity_poly.pdbx_strand_id
1 'polypeptide(L)'
;MGAGLEAGLRWAVESAALAQGTGAGGAAQPSPTRAVGNYVFVSGTVNGSPQEIVYVIDAVNREMVALRWDRNGSRVDILGFRDLFMDGDAAPGRRGR
;
A
#
# COMPACT_ATOMS: atom_id res chain seq x y z
N MET A 1 19.03 -61.38 0.89
CA MET A 1 18.32 -60.75 2.02
C MET A 1 18.92 -59.36 2.19
N GLY A 2 18.11 -58.32 1.98
CA GLY A 2 18.57 -56.92 1.97
C GLY A 2 17.62 -56.07 1.13
N ALA A 3 16.36 -56.01 1.55
CA ALA A 3 15.39 -55.05 1.04
C ALA A 3 15.55 -53.74 1.83
N GLY A 4 15.60 -52.62 1.11
CA GLY A 4 15.37 -51.27 1.61
C GLY A 4 15.25 -50.37 0.37
N LEU A 5 14.05 -49.98 -0.08
CA LEU A 5 13.22 -48.89 0.48
C LEU A 5 14.11 -47.66 0.66
N GLU A 6 14.04 -46.63 -0.17
CA GLU A 6 12.88 -45.76 -0.30
C GLU A 6 12.95 -44.90 -1.57
N ALA A 7 11.77 -44.54 -2.04
CA ALA A 7 11.50 -43.79 -3.24
C ALA A 7 11.90 -42.31 -3.11
N GLY A 8 12.80 -41.85 -3.98
CA GLY A 8 13.02 -40.43 -4.26
C GLY A 8 12.24 -40.02 -5.51
N LEU A 9 10.94 -39.75 -5.36
CA LEU A 9 10.07 -39.26 -6.43
C LEU A 9 10.49 -37.82 -6.81
N ARG A 10 11.42 -37.71 -7.77
CA ARG A 10 11.81 -36.42 -8.36
C ARG A 10 10.78 -36.05 -9.42
N TRP A 11 9.76 -35.29 -9.06
CA TRP A 11 8.96 -34.58 -10.06
C TRP A 11 9.78 -33.40 -10.57
N ALA A 12 10.60 -33.64 -11.60
CA ALA A 12 11.04 -32.57 -12.48
C ALA A 12 9.83 -32.17 -13.33
N VAL A 13 9.14 -31.11 -12.94
CA VAL A 13 8.25 -30.40 -13.87
C VAL A 13 9.04 -29.21 -14.37
N GLU A 14 9.80 -29.47 -15.42
CA GLU A 14 10.33 -28.46 -16.31
C GLU A 14 9.27 -28.22 -17.38
N SER A 15 8.54 -27.10 -17.27
CA SER A 15 7.58 -26.69 -18.29
C SER A 15 8.18 -25.53 -19.07
N ALA A 16 8.63 -25.86 -20.28
CA ALA A 16 9.18 -24.96 -21.27
C ALA A 16 8.28 -23.74 -21.51
N ALA A 17 8.91 -22.56 -21.49
CA ALA A 17 8.35 -21.36 -22.09
C ALA A 17 8.25 -21.55 -23.62
N LEU A 18 7.11 -21.19 -24.21
CA LEU A 18 7.03 -20.38 -25.44
C LEU A 18 5.56 -20.14 -25.82
N ALA A 19 5.13 -18.87 -25.80
CA ALA A 19 4.15 -18.34 -26.74
C ALA A 19 4.33 -16.82 -26.79
N GLN A 20 5.11 -16.35 -27.77
CA GLN A 20 5.18 -14.94 -28.14
C GLN A 20 3.84 -14.56 -28.78
N GLY A 21 2.91 -14.10 -27.95
CA GLY A 21 1.72 -13.40 -28.42
C GLY A 21 2.09 -11.94 -28.63
N THR A 22 2.29 -11.53 -29.88
CA THR A 22 2.35 -10.12 -30.28
C THR A 22 0.95 -9.51 -30.18
N GLY A 23 0.51 -9.28 -28.95
CA GLY A 23 -0.46 -8.25 -28.61
C GLY A 23 0.25 -7.35 -27.61
N ALA A 24 0.30 -6.04 -27.87
CA ALA A 24 0.74 -5.06 -26.89
C ALA A 24 -0.31 -4.95 -25.76
N GLY A 25 -0.55 -6.05 -25.06
CA GLY A 25 -1.19 -6.07 -23.75
C GLY A 25 -0.06 -5.99 -22.75
N GLY A 26 0.14 -4.81 -22.16
CA GLY A 26 1.06 -4.67 -21.04
C GLY A 26 0.74 -5.76 -20.03
N ALA A 27 1.74 -6.58 -19.68
CA ALA A 27 1.62 -7.50 -18.57
C ALA A 27 1.10 -6.70 -17.38
N ALA A 28 -0.11 -7.02 -16.92
CA ALA A 28 -0.64 -6.46 -15.70
C ALA A 28 0.32 -6.90 -14.59
N GLN A 29 1.24 -6.01 -14.21
CA GLN A 29 2.10 -6.21 -13.06
C GLN A 29 1.16 -6.55 -11.91
N PRO A 30 1.34 -7.69 -11.20
CA PRO A 30 0.50 -8.00 -10.06
C PRO A 30 0.62 -6.84 -9.07
N SER A 31 -0.44 -6.04 -8.98
CA SER A 31 -0.53 -5.01 -7.96
C SER A 31 -0.42 -5.72 -6.62
N PRO A 32 0.49 -5.31 -5.72
CA PRO A 32 0.57 -5.92 -4.40
C PRO A 32 -0.83 -5.87 -3.79
N THR A 33 -1.33 -7.04 -3.37
CA THR A 33 -2.64 -7.14 -2.74
C THR A 33 -2.63 -6.25 -1.51
N ARG A 34 -3.32 -5.11 -1.58
CA ARG A 34 -3.43 -4.16 -0.47
C ARG A 34 -4.12 -4.86 0.69
N ALA A 35 -3.53 -4.78 1.88
CA ALA A 35 -4.14 -5.33 3.08
C ALA A 35 -5.39 -4.53 3.46
N VAL A 36 -6.37 -5.22 4.09
CA VAL A 36 -7.52 -4.54 4.69
C VAL A 36 -7.01 -3.59 5.77
N GLY A 37 -7.41 -2.32 5.68
CA GLY A 37 -6.94 -1.26 6.57
C GLY A 37 -7.61 -1.26 7.94
N ASN A 38 -6.97 -0.60 8.90
CA ASN A 38 -7.57 -0.21 10.17
C ASN A 38 -7.52 1.31 10.27
N TYR A 39 -8.68 1.94 10.42
CA TYR A 39 -8.85 3.37 10.18
C TYR A 39 -9.19 4.12 11.46
N VAL A 40 -8.48 5.23 11.67
CA VAL A 40 -8.81 6.21 12.70
C VAL A 40 -9.12 7.54 12.04
N PHE A 41 -10.15 8.21 12.55
CA PHE A 41 -10.56 9.55 12.12
C PHE A 41 -10.20 10.56 13.18
N VAL A 42 -9.55 11.65 12.77
CA VAL A 42 -9.14 12.74 13.66
C VAL A 42 -9.60 14.07 13.07
N SER A 43 -10.40 14.82 13.83
CA SER A 43 -10.79 16.18 13.44
C SER A 43 -9.63 17.15 13.61
N GLY A 44 -9.52 18.11 12.69
CA GLY A 44 -8.56 19.21 12.80
C GLY A 44 -9.01 20.45 12.06
N THR A 45 -8.13 21.44 12.06
CA THR A 45 -8.29 22.69 11.31
C THR A 45 -7.07 22.92 10.44
N VAL A 46 -7.25 23.65 9.35
CA VAL A 46 -6.15 24.06 8.47
C VAL A 46 -5.61 25.40 8.95
N ASN A 47 -4.29 25.50 9.13
CA ASN A 47 -3.66 26.76 9.48
C ASN A 47 -3.97 27.84 8.43
N GLY A 48 -4.42 29.01 8.90
CA GLY A 48 -4.78 30.12 8.01
C GLY A 48 -6.10 29.96 7.27
N SER A 49 -6.91 28.96 7.60
CA SER A 49 -8.24 28.75 7.01
C SER A 49 -9.27 28.37 8.08
N PRO A 50 -10.49 28.92 8.06
CA PRO A 50 -11.56 28.53 9.00
C PRO A 50 -12.19 27.16 8.67
N GLN A 51 -11.58 26.40 7.76
CA GLN A 51 -12.12 25.12 7.30
C GLN A 51 -11.75 23.99 8.25
N GLU A 52 -12.78 23.21 8.59
CA GLU A 52 -12.64 21.94 9.30
C GLU A 52 -12.17 20.85 8.35
N ILE A 53 -11.33 19.97 8.88
CA ILE A 53 -10.79 18.82 8.15
C ILE A 53 -10.88 17.57 9.00
N VAL A 54 -10.92 16.44 8.31
CA VAL A 54 -10.83 15.11 8.93
C VAL A 54 -9.61 14.41 8.35
N TYR A 55 -8.69 14.01 9.22
CA TYR A 55 -7.61 13.13 8.87
C TYR A 55 -8.09 11.69 9.00
N VAL A 56 -7.87 10.90 7.94
CA VAL A 56 -8.06 9.45 7.94
C VAL A 56 -6.69 8.82 7.96
N ILE A 57 -6.42 8.04 9.00
CA ILE A 57 -5.13 7.36 9.18
C ILE A 57 -5.38 5.85 9.05
N ASP A 58 -4.74 5.22 8.08
CA ASP A 58 -4.70 3.77 7.93
C ASP A 58 -3.43 3.23 8.58
N ALA A 59 -3.59 2.58 9.74
CA ALA A 59 -2.45 2.06 10.49
C ALA A 59 -1.79 0.85 9.83
N VAL A 60 -2.54 0.09 9.02
CA VAL A 60 -2.04 -1.13 8.35
C VAL A 60 -1.22 -0.75 7.12
N ASN A 61 -1.76 0.17 6.31
CA ASN A 61 -1.12 0.60 5.08
C ASN A 61 -0.15 1.79 5.31
N ARG A 62 -0.14 2.37 6.51
CA ARG A 62 0.71 3.51 6.91
C ARG A 62 0.48 4.73 6.01
N GLU A 63 -0.79 5.05 5.81
CA GLU A 63 -1.21 6.15 4.96
C GLU A 63 -2.02 7.15 5.78
N MET A 64 -1.90 8.43 5.47
CA MET A 64 -2.77 9.46 5.99
C MET A 64 -3.34 10.30 4.86
N VAL A 65 -4.64 10.55 4.92
CA VAL A 65 -5.36 11.40 3.97
C VAL A 65 -6.08 12.51 4.72
N ALA A 66 -5.94 13.75 4.27
CA ALA A 66 -6.69 14.88 4.80
C ALA A 66 -7.91 15.16 3.92
N LEU A 67 -9.10 15.15 4.51
CA LEU A 67 -10.38 15.34 3.83
C LEU A 67 -11.05 16.63 4.29
N ARG A 68 -11.79 17.25 3.38
CA ARG A 68 -12.67 18.39 3.66
C ARG A 68 -14.02 18.18 3.01
N TRP A 69 -15.09 18.58 3.68
CA TRP A 69 -16.40 18.72 3.06
C TRP A 69 -16.53 20.08 2.36
N ASP A 70 -16.68 20.08 1.04
CA ASP A 70 -17.10 21.27 0.29
C ASP A 70 -18.62 21.39 0.33
N ARG A 71 -19.09 22.39 1.09
CA ARG A 71 -20.52 22.70 1.22
C ARG A 71 -21.14 23.23 -0.07
N ASN A 72 -20.35 23.89 -0.93
CA ASN A 72 -20.87 24.48 -2.16
C ASN A 72 -21.08 23.40 -3.22
N GLY A 73 -20.10 22.51 -3.39
CA GLY A 73 -20.15 21.40 -4.33
C GLY A 73 -20.85 20.13 -3.79
N SER A 74 -21.24 20.12 -2.51
CA SER A 74 -21.78 18.94 -1.81
C SER A 74 -20.92 17.69 -2.02
N ARG A 75 -19.61 17.83 -1.83
CA ARG A 75 -18.64 16.77 -2.10
C ARG A 75 -17.50 16.74 -1.08
N VAL A 76 -16.84 15.60 -0.99
CA VAL A 76 -15.58 15.46 -0.24
C VAL A 76 -14.43 15.83 -1.16
N ASP A 77 -13.62 16.79 -0.74
CA ASP A 77 -12.35 17.12 -1.37
C ASP A 77 -11.20 16.47 -0.58
N ILE A 78 -10.23 15.91 -1.30
CA ILE A 78 -8.97 15.45 -0.71
C ILE A 78 -8.00 16.64 -0.72
N LEU A 79 -7.52 17.03 0.45
CA LEU A 79 -6.57 18.12 0.61
C LEU A 79 -5.12 17.65 0.51
N GLY A 80 -4.85 16.40 0.85
CA GLY A 80 -3.50 15.85 0.80
C GLY A 80 -3.43 14.38 1.16
N PHE A 81 -2.31 13.78 0.77
CA PHE A 81 -1.91 12.42 1.05
C PHE A 81 -0.51 12.43 1.67
N ARG A 82 -0.26 11.52 2.61
CA ARG A 82 1.04 11.29 3.22
C ARG A 82 1.28 9.80 3.40
N ASP A 83 2.45 9.35 2.98
CA ASP A 83 2.97 8.03 3.30
C ASP A 83 3.73 8.14 4.64
N LEU A 84 3.22 7.47 5.67
CA LEU A 84 3.78 7.49 7.02
C LEU A 84 4.99 6.58 7.16
N PHE A 85 5.19 5.63 6.25
CA PHE A 85 6.41 4.83 6.22
C PHE A 85 7.60 5.69 5.81
N MET A 86 7.44 6.47 4.75
CA MET A 86 8.46 7.41 4.27
C MET A 86 8.80 8.50 5.30
N ASP A 87 7.80 8.96 6.06
CA ASP A 87 8.02 9.93 7.14
C ASP A 87 8.77 9.32 8.34
N GLY A 88 8.58 8.03 8.61
CA GLY A 88 9.27 7.30 9.69
C GLY A 88 10.76 7.07 9.42
N ASP A 89 11.14 6.96 8.15
CA ASP A 89 12.52 6.74 7.72
C ASP A 89 13.35 8.04 7.65
N ALA A 90 12.72 9.21 7.80
CA ALA A 90 13.44 10.46 7.99
C ALA A 90 14.19 10.40 9.33
N ALA A 91 15.49 10.09 9.25
CA ALA A 91 16.37 9.90 10.40
C ALA A 91 16.11 10.94 11.50
N PRO A 92 16.03 10.53 12.79
CA PRO A 92 15.87 11.47 13.89
C PRO A 92 16.94 12.54 13.77
N GLY A 93 16.52 13.77 13.45
CA GLY A 93 17.42 14.90 13.30
C GLY A 93 18.27 15.01 14.56
N ARG A 94 19.56 14.70 14.39
CA ARG A 94 20.71 15.06 15.22
C ARG A 94 20.33 16.03 16.35
N ARG A 95 19.95 15.49 17.52
CA ARG A 95 19.94 16.25 18.77
C ARG A 95 21.40 16.47 19.18
N GLY A 96 22.04 17.41 18.50
CA GLY A 96 23.33 17.96 18.89
C GLY A 96 23.15 18.85 20.10
N ARG A 97 23.89 18.51 21.16
CA ARG A 97 24.21 19.26 22.38
C ARG A 97 24.10 20.78 22.29
#